data_AF-A0A9D3NWA0-F1
#
_entry.id   AF-A0A9D3NWA0-F1
#
_cell.length_a   1.000
_cell.length_b   1.000
_cell.length_c   1.000
_cell.angle_alpha   90.00
_cell.angle_beta   90.00
_cell.angle_gamma   90.00
#
_symmetry.space_group_name_H-M   'P 1'
#
loop_
_entity.id
_entity.type
_entity.pdbx_description
1 polymer ?
#
loop_
_entity_poly.entity_id
_entity_poly.type
_entity_poly.pdbx_seq_one_letter_code
_entity_poly.pdbx_strand_id
1 'polypeptide(L)'
;MEQTAGRLLLAFLLVAVVSGATIQSITWCAVSETEEQKCLDLAGNITLRNVRGKLQCVRGQSATDCMQRIKNGTADAASMYPDEIYTAGICYGLDVAVGESHNGIDGINYYVVALARRSSGDLSLLEMHERSSCHPGIRTTVGWTVPIGFLVNTSQISVDEQCNFPHAVGDFFGYSCVPGAKDPEHDPKGNNPRNLCEACIGDENDRHICANNPRERHYGEAGALRCVAENLGDVAFVKHTTVFDNLNGKNQESWALDIEMEDLKLLCPDGGEAPPSEHARCHLAVVPANAVVVRLEDKCRVYKFLERVQNAFANATQGFSLFSSVGYGQPDVMFSDSTLKLMRVMGTYQSWLGHSYTTMLQAFECEGLC
;
A
#
# COMPACT_ATOMS: atom_id res chain seq x y z
N MET A 1 -50.33 -20.16 -75.36
CA MET A 1 -50.63 -20.80 -74.07
C MET A 1 -49.33 -21.46 -73.64
N GLU A 2 -48.48 -20.72 -72.93
CA GLU A 2 -48.30 -20.83 -71.46
C GLU A 2 -47.57 -22.15 -71.11
N GLN A 3 -46.38 -22.19 -70.52
CA GLN A 3 -46.04 -21.59 -69.23
C GLN A 3 -44.50 -21.60 -68.98
N THR A 4 -44.02 -20.44 -68.53
CA THR A 4 -43.01 -20.18 -67.48
C THR A 4 -41.65 -20.90 -67.47
N ALA A 5 -40.63 -20.11 -67.81
CA ALA A 5 -39.24 -20.27 -67.39
C ALA A 5 -39.08 -20.06 -65.87
N GLY A 6 -38.64 -21.09 -65.16
CA GLY A 6 -38.24 -20.99 -63.75
C GLY A 6 -36.78 -20.58 -63.63
N ARG A 7 -36.52 -19.28 -63.43
CA ARG A 7 -35.21 -18.77 -63.00
C ARG A 7 -35.04 -19.02 -61.51
N LEU A 8 -34.15 -19.95 -61.15
CA LEU A 8 -33.70 -20.15 -59.77
C LEU A 8 -32.67 -19.06 -59.43
N LEU A 9 -33.13 -17.96 -58.83
CA LEU A 9 -32.26 -16.94 -58.25
C LEU A 9 -31.87 -17.39 -56.83
N LEU A 10 -30.65 -17.93 -56.67
CA LEU A 10 -30.01 -18.05 -55.37
C LEU A 10 -29.63 -16.65 -54.87
N ALA A 11 -30.47 -16.08 -54.02
CA ALA A 11 -30.11 -14.89 -53.25
C ALA A 11 -29.20 -15.31 -52.10
N PHE A 12 -27.88 -15.20 -52.29
CA PHE A 12 -26.92 -15.23 -51.19
C PHE A 12 -27.08 -13.94 -50.37
N LEU A 13 -27.82 -14.02 -49.27
CA LEU A 13 -27.81 -13.02 -48.21
C LEU A 13 -26.44 -13.09 -47.50
N LEU A 14 -25.49 -12.32 -47.99
CA LEU A 14 -24.28 -11.95 -47.24
C LEU A 14 -24.74 -11.05 -46.07
N VAL A 15 -25.07 -11.67 -44.94
CA VAL A 15 -25.16 -10.96 -43.66
C VAL A 15 -23.72 -10.61 -43.27
N ALA A 16 -23.26 -9.45 -43.73
CA ALA A 16 -22.07 -8.84 -43.16
C ALA A 16 -22.41 -8.48 -41.72
N VAL A 17 -22.01 -9.32 -40.77
CA VAL A 17 -21.96 -8.95 -39.35
C VAL A 17 -20.89 -7.88 -39.26
N VAL A 18 -21.30 -6.61 -39.43
CA VAL A 18 -20.50 -5.48 -39.03
C VAL A 18 -20.41 -5.57 -37.52
N SER A 19 -19.41 -6.31 -37.06
CA SER A 19 -18.94 -6.23 -35.68
C SER A 19 -18.39 -4.82 -35.54
N GLY A 20 -19.28 -3.85 -35.28
CA GLY A 20 -18.89 -2.52 -34.87
C GLY A 20 -18.03 -2.72 -33.64
N ALA A 21 -16.72 -2.57 -33.80
CA ALA A 21 -15.80 -2.64 -32.67
C ALA A 21 -16.17 -1.46 -31.77
N THR A 22 -17.00 -1.74 -30.76
CA THR A 22 -17.36 -0.76 -29.74
C THR A 22 -16.07 -0.21 -29.18
N ILE A 23 -15.87 1.10 -29.33
CA ILE A 23 -14.71 1.79 -28.76
C ILE A 23 -14.78 1.55 -27.25
N GLN A 24 -13.85 0.76 -26.73
CA GLN A 24 -13.78 0.47 -25.30
C GLN A 24 -13.43 1.77 -24.56
N SER A 25 -14.38 2.27 -23.77
CA SER A 25 -14.19 3.41 -22.86
C SER A 25 -13.93 2.91 -21.45
N ILE A 26 -12.85 3.33 -20.81
CA ILE A 26 -12.60 3.12 -19.38
C ILE A 26 -12.99 4.39 -18.64
N THR A 27 -13.82 4.26 -17.60
CA THR A 27 -14.10 5.35 -16.65
C THR A 27 -13.19 5.23 -15.42
N TRP A 28 -12.19 6.10 -15.31
CA TRP A 28 -11.30 6.17 -14.15
C TRP A 28 -11.93 7.00 -13.03
N CYS A 29 -11.92 6.48 -11.81
CA CYS A 29 -12.34 7.21 -10.62
C CYS A 29 -11.13 7.79 -9.92
N ALA A 30 -11.03 9.12 -9.90
CA ALA A 30 -9.96 9.85 -9.22
C ALA A 30 -10.37 10.17 -7.77
N VAL A 31 -9.45 10.03 -6.81
CA VAL A 31 -9.67 10.25 -5.36
C VAL A 31 -9.18 11.63 -4.86
N SER A 32 -8.48 12.41 -5.70
CA SER A 32 -8.22 13.85 -5.47
C SER A 32 -8.60 14.73 -6.67
N GLU A 33 -8.79 16.04 -6.47
CA GLU A 33 -8.97 17.01 -7.58
C GLU A 33 -7.74 17.01 -8.49
N THR A 34 -6.56 16.93 -7.88
CA THR A 34 -5.28 16.79 -8.58
C THR A 34 -5.22 15.55 -9.46
N GLU A 35 -5.71 14.42 -8.96
CA GLU A 35 -5.76 13.17 -9.75
C GLU A 35 -6.80 13.25 -10.87
N GLU A 36 -7.94 13.90 -10.64
CA GLU A 36 -8.93 14.14 -11.70
C GLU A 36 -8.30 14.98 -12.82
N GLN A 37 -7.56 16.03 -12.48
CA GLN A 37 -6.85 16.85 -13.46
C GLN A 37 -5.84 16.03 -14.27
N LYS A 38 -4.99 15.21 -13.61
CA LYS A 38 -4.03 14.33 -14.31
C LYS A 38 -4.74 13.30 -15.20
N CYS A 39 -5.87 12.77 -14.76
CA CYS A 39 -6.69 11.87 -15.56
C CYS A 39 -7.24 12.56 -16.83
N LEU A 40 -7.74 13.79 -16.70
CA LEU A 40 -8.26 14.56 -17.83
C LEU A 40 -7.16 14.89 -18.84
N ASP A 41 -5.98 15.26 -18.37
CA ASP A 41 -4.80 15.50 -19.21
C ASP A 41 -4.37 14.22 -19.93
N LEU A 42 -4.36 13.08 -19.22
CA LEU A 42 -4.10 11.77 -19.81
C LEU A 42 -5.13 11.42 -20.90
N ALA A 43 -6.42 11.65 -20.64
CA ALA A 43 -7.49 11.41 -21.62
C ALA A 43 -7.32 12.25 -22.89
N GLY A 44 -6.91 13.52 -22.74
CA GLY A 44 -6.54 14.39 -23.87
C GLY A 44 -5.36 13.84 -24.66
N ASN A 45 -4.28 13.44 -23.97
CA ASN A 45 -3.07 12.89 -24.60
C ASN A 45 -3.30 11.55 -25.31
N ILE A 46 -4.13 10.66 -24.74
CA ILE A 46 -4.57 9.40 -25.37
C ILE A 46 -5.24 9.69 -26.71
N THR A 47 -6.11 10.71 -26.75
CA THR A 47 -6.81 11.14 -27.96
C THR A 47 -5.83 11.72 -28.98
N LEU A 48 -4.94 12.62 -28.56
CA LEU A 48 -3.94 13.26 -29.44
C LEU A 48 -2.96 12.24 -30.07
N ARG A 49 -2.55 11.21 -29.32
CA ARG A 49 -1.69 10.13 -29.83
C ARG A 49 -2.44 9.01 -30.56
N ASN A 50 -3.76 9.10 -30.73
CA ASN A 50 -4.60 8.04 -31.31
C ASN A 50 -4.40 6.67 -30.62
N VAL A 51 -4.19 6.66 -29.30
CA VAL A 51 -4.11 5.42 -28.53
C VAL A 51 -5.49 4.75 -28.52
N ARG A 52 -5.57 3.48 -28.91
CA ARG A 52 -6.85 2.76 -29.05
C ARG A 52 -7.59 2.63 -27.71
N GLY A 53 -8.73 3.32 -27.61
CA GLY A 53 -9.65 3.32 -26.47
C GLY A 53 -10.08 4.75 -26.13
N LYS A 54 -10.94 4.92 -25.13
CA LYS A 54 -11.29 6.23 -24.59
C LYS A 54 -11.12 6.21 -23.07
N LEU A 55 -10.55 7.26 -22.49
CA LEU A 55 -10.54 7.47 -21.05
C LEU A 55 -11.62 8.51 -20.70
N GLN A 56 -12.42 8.21 -19.69
CA GLN A 56 -13.32 9.13 -19.02
C GLN A 56 -12.87 9.25 -17.57
N CYS A 57 -13.06 10.41 -16.96
CA CYS A 57 -12.65 10.67 -15.59
C CYS A 57 -13.89 11.07 -14.78
N VAL A 58 -14.01 10.49 -13.59
CA VAL A 58 -15.03 10.88 -12.60
C VAL A 58 -14.35 11.10 -11.25
N ARG A 59 -14.82 12.09 -10.51
CA ARG A 59 -14.37 12.38 -9.14
C ARG A 59 -15.13 11.53 -8.13
N GLY A 60 -14.41 10.77 -7.31
CA GLY A 60 -14.93 10.14 -6.09
C GLY A 60 -14.58 10.96 -4.84
N GLN A 61 -15.40 10.90 -3.79
CA GLN A 61 -15.13 11.64 -2.54
C GLN A 61 -14.02 11.03 -1.69
N SER A 62 -13.79 9.73 -1.85
CA SER A 62 -12.75 8.94 -1.17
C SER A 62 -12.46 7.67 -1.97
N ALA A 63 -11.44 6.90 -1.57
CA ALA A 63 -11.20 5.57 -2.12
C ALA A 63 -12.43 4.66 -1.98
N THR A 64 -13.12 4.70 -0.83
CA THR A 64 -14.36 3.96 -0.57
C THR A 64 -15.50 4.37 -1.52
N ASP A 65 -15.67 5.67 -1.81
CA ASP A 65 -16.65 6.12 -2.82
C ASP A 65 -16.27 5.59 -4.21
N CYS A 66 -14.99 5.59 -4.57
CA CYS A 66 -14.54 4.96 -5.82
C CYS A 66 -14.81 3.44 -5.84
N MET A 67 -14.59 2.70 -4.74
CA MET A 67 -14.96 1.28 -4.64
C MET A 67 -16.47 1.08 -4.89
N GLN A 68 -17.33 1.90 -4.27
CA GLN A 68 -18.78 1.84 -4.48
C GLN A 68 -19.18 2.14 -5.92
N ARG A 69 -18.57 3.15 -6.55
CA ARG A 69 -18.81 3.50 -7.96
C ARG A 69 -18.38 2.40 -8.91
N ILE A 70 -17.23 1.77 -8.65
CA ILE A 70 -16.77 0.62 -9.42
C ILE A 70 -17.73 -0.55 -9.23
N LYS A 71 -18.14 -0.88 -8.01
CA LYS A 71 -19.14 -1.93 -7.75
C LYS A 71 -20.46 -1.68 -8.49
N ASN A 72 -20.93 -0.42 -8.51
CA ASN A 72 -22.20 -0.03 -9.09
C ASN A 72 -22.15 0.22 -10.62
N GLY A 73 -20.98 0.12 -11.26
CA GLY A 73 -20.85 0.34 -12.70
C GLY A 73 -20.80 1.81 -13.14
N THR A 74 -20.69 2.76 -12.21
CA THR A 74 -20.56 4.19 -12.52
C THR A 74 -19.11 4.66 -12.67
N ALA A 75 -18.15 3.82 -12.28
CA ALA A 75 -16.76 3.88 -12.66
C ALA A 75 -16.26 2.47 -13.02
N ASP A 76 -15.10 2.35 -13.67
CA ASP A 76 -14.53 1.06 -14.09
C ASP A 76 -13.26 0.69 -13.33
N ALA A 77 -12.46 1.68 -12.96
CA ALA A 77 -11.14 1.46 -12.38
C ALA A 77 -10.71 2.63 -11.49
N ALA A 78 -9.89 2.33 -10.48
CA ALA A 78 -9.12 3.31 -9.71
C ALA A 78 -7.82 2.65 -9.22
N SER A 79 -6.75 3.44 -9.04
CA SER A 79 -5.56 2.97 -8.34
C SER A 79 -5.81 3.02 -6.83
N MET A 80 -5.40 1.98 -6.11
CA MET A 80 -5.62 1.85 -4.67
C MET A 80 -4.37 1.32 -3.97
N TYR A 81 -4.21 1.72 -2.72
CA TYR A 81 -3.18 1.23 -1.82
C TYR A 81 -3.46 -0.22 -1.36
N PRO A 82 -2.46 -0.96 -0.85
CA PRO A 82 -2.63 -2.37 -0.47
C PRO A 82 -3.74 -2.65 0.57
N ASP A 83 -3.90 -1.79 1.57
CA ASP A 83 -5.00 -1.84 2.56
C ASP A 83 -6.37 -1.55 1.93
N GLU A 84 -6.44 -0.57 1.03
CA GLU A 84 -7.64 -0.26 0.26
C GLU A 84 -8.03 -1.42 -0.69
N ILE A 85 -7.06 -2.09 -1.31
CA ILE A 85 -7.27 -3.27 -2.16
C ILE A 85 -7.92 -4.39 -1.35
N TYR A 86 -7.50 -4.58 -0.10
CA TYR A 86 -8.11 -5.56 0.79
C TYR A 86 -9.58 -5.24 1.01
N THR A 87 -9.88 -4.02 1.46
CA THR A 87 -11.24 -3.50 1.67
C THR A 87 -12.10 -3.60 0.40
N ALA A 88 -11.54 -3.27 -0.77
CA ALA A 88 -12.21 -3.40 -2.06
C ALA A 88 -12.61 -4.86 -2.36
N GLY A 89 -11.73 -5.81 -2.06
CA GLY A 89 -11.99 -7.24 -2.19
C GLY A 89 -13.08 -7.73 -1.25
N ILE A 90 -12.89 -7.52 0.07
CA ILE A 90 -13.78 -8.10 1.09
C ILE A 90 -15.16 -7.42 1.17
N CYS A 91 -15.23 -6.09 1.05
CA CYS A 91 -16.48 -5.35 1.24
C CYS A 91 -17.26 -5.12 -0.07
N TYR A 92 -16.55 -5.05 -1.20
CA TYR A 92 -17.12 -4.65 -2.47
C TYR A 92 -17.10 -5.75 -3.54
N GLY A 93 -16.42 -6.88 -3.30
CA GLY A 93 -16.30 -7.97 -4.26
C GLY A 93 -15.50 -7.57 -5.51
N LEU A 94 -14.61 -6.59 -5.37
CA LEU A 94 -13.75 -6.10 -6.44
C LEU A 94 -12.44 -6.90 -6.50
N ASP A 95 -11.71 -6.74 -7.59
CA ASP A 95 -10.46 -7.45 -7.83
C ASP A 95 -9.44 -6.52 -8.52
N VAL A 96 -8.20 -6.96 -8.69
CA VAL A 96 -7.12 -6.15 -9.25
C VAL A 96 -6.77 -6.58 -10.67
N ALA A 97 -6.75 -5.63 -11.62
CA ALA A 97 -6.42 -5.91 -13.02
C ALA A 97 -4.92 -5.75 -13.31
N VAL A 98 -4.34 -4.72 -12.69
CA VAL A 98 -3.01 -4.21 -13.01
C VAL A 98 -2.31 -3.81 -11.72
N GLY A 99 -1.08 -4.24 -11.53
CA GLY A 99 -0.26 -3.86 -10.39
C GLY A 99 0.91 -2.97 -10.81
N GLU A 100 1.31 -2.04 -9.96
CA GLU A 100 2.51 -1.24 -10.15
C GLU A 100 3.77 -2.09 -9.87
N SER A 101 4.88 -1.72 -10.50
CA SER A 101 6.19 -2.34 -10.27
C SER A 101 7.27 -1.27 -10.31
N HIS A 102 8.02 -1.17 -9.21
CA HIS A 102 9.10 -0.19 -9.05
C HIS A 102 10.46 -0.74 -9.50
N ASN A 103 10.56 -2.05 -9.74
CA ASN A 103 11.77 -2.72 -10.25
C ASN A 103 11.58 -3.30 -11.67
N GLY A 104 10.35 -3.25 -12.21
CA GLY A 104 9.99 -3.79 -13.53
C GLY A 104 9.86 -5.32 -13.59
N ILE A 105 10.08 -6.02 -12.48
CA ILE A 105 10.16 -7.48 -12.36
C ILE A 105 8.94 -8.02 -11.60
N ASP A 106 8.65 -7.47 -10.42
CA ASP A 106 7.61 -7.94 -9.52
C ASP A 106 6.82 -6.77 -8.91
N GLY A 107 5.79 -7.12 -8.13
CA GLY A 107 4.87 -6.17 -7.50
C GLY A 107 5.27 -5.85 -6.06
N ILE A 108 6.48 -6.20 -5.64
CA ILE A 108 6.93 -5.99 -4.27
C ILE A 108 7.28 -4.51 -4.11
N ASN A 109 6.68 -3.85 -3.13
CA ASN A 109 7.03 -2.49 -2.76
C ASN A 109 8.14 -2.50 -1.70
N TYR A 110 7.89 -3.17 -0.57
CA TYR A 110 8.87 -3.30 0.50
C TYR A 110 8.57 -4.47 1.43
N TYR A 111 9.60 -4.86 2.18
CA TYR A 111 9.51 -5.79 3.30
C TYR A 111 9.40 -5.01 4.61
N VAL A 112 8.49 -5.41 5.48
CA VAL A 112 8.42 -4.93 6.88
C VAL A 112 9.26 -5.85 7.74
N VAL A 113 10.17 -5.27 8.52
CA VAL A 113 11.14 -6.01 9.34
C VAL A 113 11.06 -5.56 10.80
N ALA A 114 11.41 -6.46 11.72
CA ALA A 114 11.65 -6.15 13.12
C ALA A 114 13.16 -6.00 13.32
N LEU A 115 13.59 -4.82 13.75
CA LEU A 115 14.98 -4.43 13.88
C LEU A 115 15.34 -4.26 15.36
N ALA A 116 16.51 -4.74 15.76
CA ALA A 116 17.02 -4.57 17.11
C ALA A 116 18.53 -4.32 17.08
N ARG A 117 19.09 -3.83 18.20
CA ARG A 117 20.54 -3.80 18.37
C ARG A 117 21.09 -5.22 18.56
N ARG A 118 22.28 -5.49 18.04
CA ARG A 118 23.00 -6.74 18.31
C ARG A 118 23.33 -6.94 19.77
N SER A 119 23.51 -5.86 20.53
CA SER A 119 23.74 -5.91 21.98
C SER A 119 22.59 -6.53 22.77
N SER A 120 21.36 -6.53 22.21
CA SER A 120 20.18 -7.16 22.80
C SER A 120 20.15 -8.67 22.49
N GLY A 121 21.11 -9.41 23.06
CA GLY A 121 21.43 -10.79 22.66
C GLY A 121 20.39 -11.87 22.96
N ASP A 122 19.44 -11.60 23.86
CA ASP A 122 18.36 -12.52 24.26
C ASP A 122 17.01 -12.23 23.59
N LEU A 123 16.93 -11.17 22.77
CA LEU A 123 15.70 -10.73 22.15
C LEU A 123 15.30 -11.63 20.97
N SER A 124 14.07 -12.13 20.98
CA SER A 124 13.48 -12.94 19.90
C SER A 124 12.07 -12.45 19.57
N LEU A 125 11.65 -12.56 18.31
CA LEU A 125 10.27 -12.26 17.89
C LEU A 125 9.22 -13.18 18.52
N LEU A 126 9.64 -14.30 19.11
CA LEU A 126 8.75 -15.25 19.80
C LEU A 126 8.54 -14.89 21.27
N GLU A 127 9.36 -13.98 21.83
CA GLU A 127 9.38 -13.63 23.26
C GLU A 127 9.46 -12.11 23.43
N MET A 128 8.43 -11.42 22.94
CA MET A 128 8.35 -9.95 22.96
C MET A 128 7.59 -9.36 24.17
N HIS A 129 7.02 -10.20 25.03
CA HIS A 129 6.31 -9.77 26.23
C HIS A 129 7.24 -8.99 27.17
N GLU A 130 6.75 -7.87 27.72
CA GLU A 130 7.49 -6.95 28.61
C GLU A 130 8.74 -6.29 27.97
N ARG A 131 9.01 -6.53 26.68
CA ARG A 131 10.04 -5.78 25.93
C ARG A 131 9.54 -4.40 25.56
N SER A 132 10.46 -3.54 25.17
CA SER A 132 10.14 -2.19 24.72
C SER A 132 10.12 -2.05 23.20
N SER A 133 9.21 -1.25 22.65
CA SER A 133 8.98 -1.20 21.19
C SER A 133 8.88 0.21 20.60
N CYS A 134 9.39 0.39 19.40
CA CYS A 134 9.42 1.64 18.66
C CYS A 134 8.61 1.50 17.36
N HIS A 135 7.57 2.32 17.23
CA HIS A 135 6.63 2.26 16.11
C HIS A 135 6.64 3.60 15.35
N PRO A 136 6.70 3.59 14.01
CA PRO A 136 6.59 4.80 13.19
C PRO A 136 5.36 5.67 13.49
N GLY A 137 4.24 5.05 13.88
CA GLY A 137 3.00 5.71 14.20
C GLY A 137 1.83 4.73 14.28
N ILE A 138 0.79 5.09 15.02
CA ILE A 138 -0.43 4.30 15.12
C ILE A 138 -1.11 4.14 13.76
N ARG A 139 -1.73 2.97 13.51
CA ARG A 139 -2.42 2.61 12.25
C ARG A 139 -1.56 2.66 10.98
N THR A 140 -0.25 2.84 11.07
CA THR A 140 0.64 2.70 9.92
C THR A 140 0.80 1.23 9.52
N THR A 141 0.93 0.94 8.23
CA THR A 141 1.13 -0.45 7.75
C THR A 141 2.37 -1.09 8.37
N VAL A 142 3.48 -0.36 8.34
CA VAL A 142 4.81 -0.82 8.77
C VAL A 142 4.89 -0.94 10.29
N GLY A 143 4.38 0.08 10.99
CA GLY A 143 4.54 0.21 12.43
C GLY A 143 3.42 -0.38 13.26
N TRP A 144 2.26 -0.63 12.68
CA TRP A 144 1.08 -1.06 13.42
C TRP A 144 0.44 -2.29 12.79
N THR A 145 -0.08 -2.18 11.56
CA THR A 145 -0.86 -3.26 10.93
C THR A 145 -0.07 -4.56 10.82
N VAL A 146 1.15 -4.53 10.26
CA VAL A 146 1.96 -5.73 10.10
C VAL A 146 2.44 -6.30 11.44
N PRO A 147 3.12 -5.55 12.33
CA PRO A 147 3.64 -6.13 13.56
C PRO A 147 2.54 -6.57 14.54
N ILE A 148 1.47 -5.79 14.69
CA ILE A 148 0.37 -6.18 15.60
C ILE A 148 -0.43 -7.33 14.99
N GLY A 149 -0.66 -7.32 13.68
CA GLY A 149 -1.23 -8.47 12.98
C GLY A 149 -0.38 -9.74 13.16
N PHE A 150 0.95 -9.62 13.16
CA PHE A 150 1.85 -10.75 13.41
C PHE A 150 1.69 -11.29 14.85
N LEU A 151 1.63 -10.40 15.85
CA LEU A 151 1.42 -10.80 17.25
C LEU A 151 0.07 -11.47 17.47
N VAL A 152 -1.01 -11.00 16.83
CA VAL A 152 -2.33 -11.65 16.88
C VAL A 152 -2.27 -13.03 16.23
N ASN A 153 -1.73 -13.13 15.01
CA ASN A 153 -1.69 -14.39 14.26
C ASN A 153 -0.78 -15.45 14.90
N THR A 154 0.25 -15.03 15.63
CA THR A 154 1.12 -15.93 16.42
C THR A 154 0.60 -16.17 17.83
N SER A 155 -0.60 -15.66 18.17
CA SER A 155 -1.24 -15.79 19.50
C SER A 155 -0.39 -15.24 20.65
N GLN A 156 0.51 -14.29 20.37
CA GLN A 156 1.28 -13.59 21.40
C GLN A 156 0.41 -12.53 22.10
N ILE A 157 -0.54 -11.95 21.38
CA ILE A 157 -1.59 -11.09 21.97
C ILE A 157 -2.97 -11.61 21.59
N SER A 158 -3.95 -11.31 22.45
CA SER A 158 -5.37 -11.52 22.16
C SER A 158 -6.08 -10.19 22.27
N VAL A 159 -6.89 -9.87 21.26
CA VAL A 159 -7.67 -8.63 21.23
C VAL A 159 -9.08 -8.94 21.71
N ASP A 160 -9.63 -8.06 22.53
CA ASP A 160 -10.98 -8.21 23.06
C ASP A 160 -12.07 -8.11 21.97
N GLU A 161 -13.31 -8.46 22.33
CA GLU A 161 -14.47 -8.35 21.43
C GLU A 161 -14.75 -6.89 20.99
N GLN A 162 -14.15 -5.91 21.65
CA GLN A 162 -14.27 -4.49 21.33
C GLN A 162 -13.15 -4.01 20.38
N CYS A 163 -12.27 -4.91 19.94
CA CYS A 163 -11.18 -4.63 19.01
C CYS A 163 -10.21 -3.56 19.52
N ASN A 164 -9.95 -3.56 20.83
CA ASN A 164 -9.09 -2.56 21.44
C ASN A 164 -7.59 -2.91 21.30
N PHE A 165 -7.05 -2.74 20.09
CA PHE A 165 -5.64 -2.98 19.80
C PHE A 165 -4.69 -2.16 20.69
N PRO A 166 -4.90 -0.84 20.92
CA PRO A 166 -4.03 -0.08 21.82
C PRO A 166 -3.91 -0.68 23.23
N HIS A 167 -5.01 -1.20 23.78
CA HIS A 167 -4.99 -1.85 25.09
C HIS A 167 -4.23 -3.18 25.06
N ALA A 168 -4.53 -4.05 24.08
CA ALA A 168 -3.83 -5.33 23.94
C ALA A 168 -2.31 -5.15 23.74
N VAL A 169 -1.90 -4.12 23.00
CA VAL A 169 -0.48 -3.79 22.78
C VAL A 169 0.16 -3.23 24.05
N GLY A 170 -0.52 -2.33 24.77
CA GLY A 170 -0.02 -1.77 26.02
C GLY A 170 0.03 -2.77 27.17
N ASP A 171 -0.78 -3.82 27.16
CA ASP A 171 -0.70 -4.93 28.12
C ASP A 171 0.44 -5.93 27.77
N PHE A 172 0.91 -5.93 26.53
CA PHE A 172 1.90 -6.88 26.04
C PHE A 172 3.34 -6.37 26.13
N PHE A 173 3.60 -5.15 25.64
CA PHE A 173 4.91 -4.51 25.74
C PHE A 173 5.03 -3.76 27.06
N GLY A 174 6.23 -3.75 27.65
CA GLY A 174 6.46 -3.01 28.90
C GLY A 174 6.24 -1.52 28.71
N TYR A 175 6.83 -0.95 27.65
CA TYR A 175 6.62 0.42 27.20
C TYR A 175 6.98 0.59 25.73
N SER A 176 6.43 1.60 25.09
CA SER A 176 6.58 1.83 23.66
C SER A 176 6.68 3.31 23.30
N CYS A 177 7.12 3.59 22.08
CA CYS A 177 6.79 4.84 21.40
C CYS A 177 5.87 4.55 20.21
N VAL A 178 4.62 4.98 20.32
CA VAL A 178 3.59 4.88 19.29
C VAL A 178 3.01 6.27 19.03
N PRO A 179 3.65 7.08 18.17
CA PRO A 179 3.15 8.40 17.80
C PRO A 179 1.68 8.36 17.37
N GLY A 180 0.88 9.27 17.90
CA GLY A 180 -0.56 9.36 17.66
C GLY A 180 -1.44 8.49 18.56
N ALA A 181 -0.87 7.60 19.38
CA ALA A 181 -1.65 6.73 20.28
C ALA A 181 -2.47 7.48 21.34
N LYS A 182 -2.23 8.78 21.51
CA LYS A 182 -2.92 9.67 22.46
C LYS A 182 -3.65 10.83 21.78
N ASP A 183 -3.60 10.91 20.46
CA ASP A 183 -4.26 11.99 19.75
C ASP A 183 -5.78 11.78 19.78
N PRO A 184 -6.60 12.86 19.77
CA PRO A 184 -8.06 12.75 19.89
C PRO A 184 -8.75 11.85 18.87
N GLU A 185 -8.12 11.65 17.70
CA GLU A 185 -8.58 10.75 16.65
C GLU A 185 -8.48 9.27 17.05
N HIS A 186 -7.39 8.89 17.74
CA HIS A 186 -7.07 7.49 18.07
C HIS A 186 -7.31 7.15 19.55
N ASP A 187 -7.43 8.16 20.41
CA ASP A 187 -7.80 8.02 21.83
C ASP A 187 -8.94 8.98 22.21
N PRO A 188 -10.11 8.91 21.55
CA PRO A 188 -11.22 9.84 21.79
C PRO A 188 -11.78 9.77 23.22
N LYS A 189 -11.55 8.66 23.93
CA LYS A 189 -11.97 8.44 25.32
C LYS A 189 -10.85 8.74 26.33
N GLY A 190 -9.63 9.01 25.88
CA GLY A 190 -8.46 9.28 26.74
C GLY A 190 -8.06 8.09 27.60
N ASN A 191 -8.33 6.86 27.14
CA ASN A 191 -8.16 5.62 27.91
C ASN A 191 -7.18 4.63 27.29
N ASN A 192 -6.50 4.97 26.19
CA ASN A 192 -5.39 4.13 25.72
C ASN A 192 -4.34 3.97 26.85
N PRO A 193 -3.53 2.90 26.89
CA PRO A 193 -2.48 2.75 27.88
C PRO A 193 -1.43 3.87 27.83
N ARG A 194 -0.90 4.31 28.97
CA ARG A 194 0.09 5.41 29.03
C ARG A 194 1.46 5.00 28.49
N ASN A 195 1.82 3.73 28.71
CA ASN A 195 3.09 3.16 28.31
C ASN A 195 3.30 3.13 26.78
N LEU A 196 2.24 3.29 25.97
CA LEU A 196 2.37 3.46 24.52
C LEU A 196 3.17 4.70 24.08
N CYS A 197 3.39 5.66 24.98
CA CYS A 197 4.11 6.91 24.69
C CYS A 197 5.34 7.13 25.57
N GLU A 198 5.74 6.14 26.38
CA GLU A 198 6.80 6.30 27.38
C GLU A 198 8.21 6.31 26.77
N ALA A 199 8.42 5.69 25.61
CA ALA A 199 9.71 5.79 24.89
C ALA A 199 9.78 7.01 23.95
N CYS A 200 8.68 7.74 23.74
CA CYS A 200 8.67 8.93 22.88
C CYS A 200 9.35 10.13 23.56
N ILE A 201 9.95 11.03 22.77
CA ILE A 201 10.83 12.09 23.31
C ILE A 201 10.47 13.51 22.86
N GLY A 202 9.42 13.68 22.05
CA GLY A 202 8.96 14.98 21.59
C GLY A 202 10.00 15.76 20.77
N ASP A 203 9.83 17.08 20.76
CA ASP A 203 10.77 18.03 20.15
C ASP A 203 11.96 18.31 21.09
N GLU A 204 12.88 19.17 20.67
CA GLU A 204 14.06 19.54 21.47
C GLU A 204 13.74 20.22 22.82
N ASN A 205 12.49 20.64 23.04
CA ASN A 205 12.03 21.28 24.27
C ASN A 205 11.05 20.39 25.05
N ASP A 206 11.07 19.08 24.80
CA ASP A 206 10.18 18.08 25.42
C ASP A 206 8.69 18.38 25.23
N ARG A 207 8.32 19.05 24.13
CA ARG A 207 6.93 19.26 23.72
C ARG A 207 6.57 18.28 22.61
N HIS A 208 5.27 18.16 22.32
CA HIS A 208 4.79 17.28 21.24
C HIS A 208 5.20 15.80 21.42
N ILE A 209 5.45 15.38 22.66
CA ILE A 209 5.71 13.97 22.99
C ILE A 209 4.55 13.13 22.48
N CYS A 210 4.87 12.10 21.71
CA CYS A 210 3.94 11.15 21.11
C CYS A 210 2.98 11.77 20.07
N ALA A 211 3.25 12.97 19.56
CA ALA A 211 2.43 13.58 18.51
C ALA A 211 2.58 12.84 17.17
N ASN A 212 1.49 12.68 16.42
CA ASN A 212 1.50 12.00 15.11
C ASN A 212 2.07 12.88 13.97
N ASN A 213 3.26 13.46 14.16
CA ASN A 213 3.94 14.28 13.16
C ASN A 213 5.45 14.42 13.45
N PRO A 214 6.25 14.93 12.50
CA PRO A 214 7.71 15.04 12.66
C PRO A 214 8.24 15.93 13.79
N ARG A 215 7.38 16.57 14.60
CA ARG A 215 7.84 17.25 15.83
C ARG A 215 8.19 16.25 16.93
N GLU A 216 7.58 15.07 16.93
CA GLU A 216 8.06 13.93 17.72
C GLU A 216 9.29 13.34 17.01
N ARG A 217 10.45 13.36 17.66
CA ARG A 217 11.70 12.88 17.03
C ARG A 217 11.72 11.37 16.78
N HIS A 218 10.88 10.60 17.47
CA HIS A 218 10.69 9.18 17.21
C HIS A 218 9.53 8.87 16.23
N TYR A 219 8.96 9.89 15.57
CA TYR A 219 7.93 9.72 14.54
C TYR A 219 8.49 9.22 13.21
N GLY A 220 7.70 8.39 12.53
CA GLY A 220 8.04 7.83 11.23
C GLY A 220 9.12 6.76 11.31
N GLU A 221 9.51 6.22 10.16
CA GLU A 221 10.42 5.08 10.12
C GLU A 221 11.84 5.42 10.62
N ALA A 222 12.35 6.61 10.26
CA ALA A 222 13.63 7.11 10.77
C ALA A 222 13.59 7.32 12.29
N GLY A 223 12.48 7.86 12.82
CA GLY A 223 12.30 8.06 14.25
C GLY A 223 12.19 6.75 15.04
N ALA A 224 11.51 5.74 14.49
CA ALA A 224 11.46 4.41 15.10
C ALA A 224 12.83 3.73 15.13
N LEU A 225 13.64 3.86 14.06
CA LEU A 225 15.04 3.42 14.05
C LEU A 225 15.86 4.17 15.11
N ARG A 226 15.71 5.50 15.19
CA ARG A 226 16.37 6.35 16.19
C ARG A 226 16.05 5.90 17.61
N CYS A 227 14.80 5.57 17.91
CA CYS A 227 14.35 5.09 19.22
C CYS A 227 15.16 3.86 19.70
N VAL A 228 15.43 2.89 18.81
CA VAL A 228 16.31 1.75 19.11
C VAL A 228 17.79 2.17 19.18
N ALA A 229 18.23 3.06 18.28
CA ALA A 229 19.61 3.55 18.28
C ALA A 229 19.99 4.31 19.57
N GLU A 230 19.03 4.99 20.19
CA GLU A 230 19.18 5.72 21.46
C GLU A 230 18.95 4.81 22.70
N ASN A 231 18.74 3.50 22.53
CA ASN A 231 18.41 2.53 23.59
C ASN A 231 17.13 2.86 24.38
N LEU A 232 16.16 3.51 23.72
CA LEU A 232 14.85 3.82 24.32
C LEU A 232 13.80 2.76 23.98
N GLY A 233 14.08 1.86 23.03
CA GLY A 233 13.32 0.64 22.81
C GLY A 233 14.19 -0.53 22.37
N ASP A 234 13.71 -1.75 22.58
CA ASP A 234 14.43 -2.98 22.22
C ASP A 234 14.25 -3.35 20.75
N VAL A 235 13.05 -3.11 20.20
CA VAL A 235 12.68 -3.44 18.82
C VAL A 235 12.04 -2.26 18.10
N ALA A 236 12.39 -2.05 16.83
CA ALA A 236 11.72 -1.14 15.92
C ALA A 236 11.07 -1.89 14.76
N PHE A 237 9.86 -1.50 14.39
CA PHE A 237 9.18 -2.03 13.21
C PHE A 237 9.27 -1.03 12.06
N VAL A 238 10.05 -1.36 11.03
CA VAL A 238 10.41 -0.43 9.94
C VAL A 238 10.42 -1.14 8.58
N LYS A 239 10.55 -0.39 7.48
CA LYS A 239 10.86 -1.00 6.19
C LYS A 239 12.29 -1.50 6.20
N HIS A 240 12.56 -2.52 5.40
CA HIS A 240 13.94 -2.98 5.17
C HIS A 240 14.87 -1.88 4.63
N THR A 241 14.35 -0.88 3.89
CA THR A 241 15.17 0.22 3.33
C THR A 241 15.58 1.25 4.37
N THR A 242 14.85 1.39 5.49
CA THR A 242 15.05 2.46 6.48
C THR A 242 16.48 2.52 7.02
N VAL A 243 17.10 1.36 7.24
CA VAL A 243 18.51 1.25 7.67
C VAL A 243 19.43 1.82 6.60
N PHE A 244 19.22 1.44 5.34
CA PHE A 244 20.03 1.91 4.21
C PHE A 244 19.79 3.39 3.88
N ASP A 245 18.64 3.94 4.25
CA ASP A 245 18.27 5.33 4.00
C ASP A 245 18.80 6.30 5.06
N ASN A 246 19.09 5.81 6.28
CA ASN A 246 19.56 6.64 7.38
C ASN A 246 21.04 6.45 7.71
N LEU A 247 21.61 5.26 7.51
CA LEU A 247 22.99 4.98 7.89
C LEU A 247 23.97 5.21 6.74
N ASN A 248 25.26 4.96 6.99
CA ASN A 248 26.35 5.13 6.01
C ASN A 248 26.45 6.56 5.44
N GLY A 249 26.26 7.57 6.29
CA GLY A 249 26.40 8.99 5.95
C GLY A 249 25.25 9.62 5.18
N LYS A 250 24.12 8.90 5.01
CA LYS A 250 22.91 9.48 4.39
C LYS A 250 22.15 10.41 5.33
N ASN A 251 22.08 10.10 6.62
CA ASN A 251 21.58 11.00 7.66
C ASN A 251 22.77 11.62 8.41
N GLN A 252 22.71 12.94 8.61
CA GLN A 252 23.76 13.74 9.27
C GLN A 252 23.40 14.10 10.73
N GLU A 253 22.27 13.60 11.23
CA GLU A 253 21.92 13.72 12.65
C GLU A 253 22.85 12.89 13.52
N SER A 254 23.15 13.37 14.73
CA SER A 254 24.11 12.74 15.64
C SER A 254 23.79 11.28 15.95
N TRP A 255 22.51 10.95 16.18
CA TRP A 255 22.08 9.59 16.50
C TRP A 255 22.40 8.58 15.39
N ALA A 256 22.39 9.01 14.13
CA ALA A 256 22.66 8.17 12.96
C ALA A 256 24.16 8.00 12.70
N LEU A 257 25.00 8.89 13.24
CA LEU A 257 26.46 8.79 13.18
C LEU A 257 27.03 7.85 14.26
N ASP A 258 26.27 7.61 15.33
CA ASP A 258 26.68 6.79 16.48
C ASP A 258 26.28 5.31 16.34
N ILE A 259 25.69 4.91 15.21
CA ILE A 259 25.26 3.52 14.96
C ILE A 259 25.61 3.07 13.55
N GLU A 260 26.18 1.88 13.44
CA GLU A 260 26.51 1.25 12.15
C GLU A 260 25.53 0.12 11.81
N MET A 261 25.52 -0.30 10.55
CA MET A 261 24.65 -1.40 10.10
C MET A 261 25.00 -2.72 10.81
N GLU A 262 26.27 -2.91 11.14
CA GLU A 262 26.77 -4.07 11.88
C GLU A 262 26.28 -4.10 13.32
N ASP A 263 25.90 -2.97 13.91
CA ASP A 263 25.34 -2.90 15.26
C ASP A 263 23.87 -3.33 15.32
N LEU A 264 23.26 -3.58 14.17
CA LEU A 264 21.86 -3.93 14.01
C LEU A 264 21.68 -5.38 13.55
N LYS A 265 20.54 -5.97 13.94
CA LYS A 265 20.06 -7.27 13.51
C LYS A 265 18.57 -7.22 13.21
N LEU A 266 18.14 -8.05 12.28
CA LEU A 266 16.74 -8.39 12.07
C LEU A 266 16.38 -9.55 12.98
N LEU A 267 15.20 -9.48 13.57
CA LEU A 267 14.56 -10.59 14.25
C LEU A 267 13.66 -11.30 13.23
N CYS A 268 13.74 -12.63 13.15
CA CYS A 268 13.05 -13.42 12.15
C CYS A 268 11.82 -14.14 12.73
N PRO A 269 10.74 -14.34 11.94
CA PRO A 269 9.55 -15.05 12.41
C PRO A 269 9.78 -16.48 12.93
N ASP A 270 10.87 -17.13 12.51
CA ASP A 270 11.27 -18.46 12.97
C ASP A 270 12.03 -18.46 14.31
N GLY A 271 12.14 -17.28 14.94
CA GLY A 271 12.89 -17.06 16.19
C GLY A 271 14.38 -16.83 15.98
N GLY A 272 14.88 -16.95 14.74
CA GLY A 272 16.27 -16.66 14.38
C GLY A 272 16.56 -15.17 14.21
N GLU A 273 17.79 -14.89 13.79
CA GLU A 273 18.28 -13.54 13.51
C GLU A 273 18.96 -13.50 12.13
N ALA A 274 18.99 -12.31 11.53
CA ALA A 274 19.67 -12.09 10.26
C ALA A 274 20.29 -10.68 10.19
N PRO A 275 21.33 -10.44 9.37
CA PRO A 275 21.77 -9.08 9.08
C PRO A 275 20.69 -8.31 8.28
N PRO A 276 20.64 -6.96 8.33
CA PRO A 276 19.69 -6.15 7.56
C PRO A 276 19.67 -6.42 6.04
N SER A 277 20.79 -6.87 5.48
CA SER A 277 20.91 -7.28 4.07
C SER A 277 20.10 -8.53 3.69
N GLU A 278 19.74 -9.37 4.66
CA GLU A 278 18.97 -10.62 4.46
C GLU A 278 17.46 -10.45 4.70
N HIS A 279 16.94 -9.22 4.64
CA HIS A 279 15.51 -8.92 4.82
C HIS A 279 14.57 -9.77 3.95
N ALA A 280 14.97 -10.13 2.72
CA ALA A 280 14.15 -10.98 1.86
C ALA A 280 13.89 -12.38 2.45
N ARG A 281 14.78 -12.88 3.32
CA ARG A 281 14.60 -14.13 4.08
C ARG A 281 13.98 -13.86 5.46
N CYS A 282 14.27 -12.72 6.06
CA CYS A 282 13.90 -12.38 7.44
C CYS A 282 13.04 -11.10 7.47
N HIS A 283 11.73 -11.27 7.36
CA HIS A 283 10.74 -10.19 7.39
C HIS A 283 9.41 -10.69 7.96
N LEU A 284 8.56 -9.76 8.42
CA LEU A 284 7.23 -10.06 8.95
C LEU A 284 6.20 -10.23 7.82
N ALA A 285 6.23 -9.34 6.84
CA ALA A 285 5.37 -9.40 5.66
C ALA A 285 6.01 -8.67 4.47
N VAL A 286 5.65 -9.13 3.27
CA VAL A 286 5.89 -8.42 2.01
C VAL A 286 4.67 -7.55 1.70
N VAL A 287 4.85 -6.23 1.61
CA VAL A 287 3.78 -5.32 1.21
C VAL A 287 3.90 -5.06 -0.29
N PRO A 288 2.85 -5.30 -1.09
CA PRO A 288 2.90 -5.07 -2.52
C PRO A 288 2.80 -3.58 -2.86
N ALA A 289 3.06 -3.26 -4.12
CA ALA A 289 2.77 -1.96 -4.68
C ALA A 289 1.26 -1.75 -4.89
N ASN A 290 0.91 -0.51 -5.20
CA ASN A 290 -0.45 -0.13 -5.55
C ASN A 290 -0.96 -0.92 -6.76
N ALA A 291 -2.28 -1.06 -6.86
CA ALA A 291 -2.90 -1.74 -7.98
C ALA A 291 -4.23 -1.11 -8.39
N VAL A 292 -4.57 -1.35 -9.65
CA VAL A 292 -5.81 -0.90 -10.27
C VAL A 292 -6.92 -1.88 -9.94
N VAL A 293 -7.82 -1.44 -9.07
CA VAL A 293 -9.02 -2.16 -8.64
C VAL A 293 -10.13 -1.98 -9.67
N VAL A 294 -10.82 -3.07 -9.97
CA VAL A 294 -11.85 -3.20 -11.01
C VAL A 294 -12.93 -4.22 -10.60
N ARG A 295 -14.01 -4.34 -11.38
CA ARG A 295 -14.88 -5.52 -11.34
C ARG A 295 -14.20 -6.72 -12.01
N LEU A 296 -14.54 -7.94 -11.58
CA LEU A 296 -13.91 -9.18 -12.07
C LEU A 296 -13.98 -9.33 -13.60
N GLU A 297 -15.12 -8.98 -14.20
CA GLU A 297 -15.35 -9.02 -15.65
C GLU A 297 -14.52 -7.99 -16.43
N ASP A 298 -14.04 -6.93 -15.79
CA ASP A 298 -13.32 -5.83 -16.41
C ASP A 298 -11.80 -6.00 -16.43
N LYS A 299 -11.25 -6.99 -15.70
CA LYS A 299 -9.79 -7.20 -15.57
C LYS A 299 -9.05 -7.20 -16.89
N CYS A 300 -9.50 -7.99 -17.84
CA CYS A 300 -8.85 -8.12 -19.15
C CYS A 300 -8.98 -6.83 -19.99
N ARG A 301 -10.13 -6.15 -19.89
CA ARG A 301 -10.42 -4.92 -20.64
C ARG A 301 -9.56 -3.76 -20.14
N VAL A 302 -9.51 -3.56 -18.83
CA VAL A 302 -8.73 -2.50 -18.17
C VAL A 302 -7.23 -2.74 -18.36
N TYR A 303 -6.73 -3.97 -18.14
CA TYR A 303 -5.32 -4.29 -18.39
C TYR A 303 -4.89 -3.97 -19.83
N LYS A 304 -5.64 -4.45 -20.83
CA LYS A 304 -5.29 -4.20 -22.25
C LYS A 304 -5.33 -2.73 -22.62
N PHE A 305 -6.18 -1.94 -21.96
CA PHE A 305 -6.22 -0.51 -22.15
C PHE A 305 -4.96 0.14 -21.54
N LEU A 306 -4.69 -0.12 -20.26
CA LEU A 306 -3.53 0.43 -19.55
C LEU A 306 -2.19 -0.02 -20.15
N GLU A 307 -2.12 -1.22 -20.72
CA GLU A 307 -0.94 -1.69 -21.46
C GLU A 307 -0.64 -0.78 -22.67
N ARG A 308 -1.65 -0.37 -23.43
CA ARG A 308 -1.46 0.57 -24.55
C ARG A 308 -1.10 1.97 -24.06
N VAL A 309 -1.70 2.40 -22.96
CA VAL A 309 -1.42 3.70 -22.34
C VAL A 309 0.03 3.74 -21.84
N GLN A 310 0.50 2.76 -21.09
CA GLN A 310 1.88 2.72 -20.61
C GLN A 310 2.86 2.67 -21.79
N ASN A 311 2.59 1.88 -22.84
CA ASN A 311 3.46 1.80 -24.02
C ASN A 311 3.61 3.16 -24.73
N ALA A 312 2.62 4.05 -24.61
CA ALA A 312 2.66 5.38 -25.19
C ALA A 312 3.30 6.43 -24.27
N PHE A 313 3.16 6.30 -22.95
CA PHE A 313 3.43 7.40 -21.99
C PHE A 313 4.37 7.05 -20.82
N ALA A 314 4.81 5.80 -20.64
CA ALA A 314 5.70 5.41 -19.53
C ALA A 314 7.10 6.02 -19.65
N ASN A 315 7.69 5.98 -20.85
CA ASN A 315 9.06 6.45 -21.12
C ASN A 315 9.08 7.75 -21.94
N ALA A 316 8.07 8.60 -21.78
CA ALA A 316 7.98 9.85 -22.53
C ALA A 316 9.04 10.85 -22.04
N THR A 317 9.98 11.24 -22.91
CA THR A 317 11.01 12.26 -22.62
C THR A 317 10.51 13.68 -22.86
N GLN A 318 9.39 13.83 -23.58
CA GLN A 318 8.73 15.10 -23.87
C GLN A 318 7.20 14.88 -23.88
N GLY A 319 6.46 15.89 -23.42
CA GLY A 319 5.00 15.83 -23.32
C GLY A 319 4.53 15.12 -22.03
N PHE A 320 3.37 14.47 -22.10
CA PHE A 320 2.75 13.80 -20.96
C PHE A 320 3.51 12.51 -20.57
N SER A 321 3.80 12.35 -19.28
CA SER A 321 4.40 11.15 -18.69
C SER A 321 3.45 10.53 -17.67
N LEU A 322 3.20 9.22 -17.79
CA LEU A 322 2.21 8.51 -16.98
C LEU A 322 2.62 8.43 -15.49
N PHE A 323 3.88 8.10 -15.24
CA PHE A 323 4.44 7.89 -13.90
C PHE A 323 5.23 9.11 -13.42
N SER A 324 4.83 10.31 -13.84
CA SER A 324 5.40 11.56 -13.33
C SER A 324 4.28 12.47 -12.86
N SER A 325 4.42 13.01 -11.67
CA SER A 325 3.49 13.97 -11.08
C SER A 325 4.05 15.40 -11.08
N VAL A 326 5.15 15.61 -11.81
CA VAL A 326 5.71 16.95 -12.05
C VAL A 326 4.63 17.84 -12.69
N GLY A 327 4.35 18.98 -12.06
CA GLY A 327 3.33 19.93 -12.51
C GLY A 327 1.96 19.78 -11.83
N TYR A 328 1.75 18.73 -11.01
CA TYR A 328 0.48 18.49 -10.31
C TYR A 328 0.51 18.91 -8.83
N GLY A 329 1.62 19.49 -8.36
CA GLY A 329 1.73 20.07 -7.01
C GLY A 329 1.96 19.07 -5.87
N GLN A 330 1.86 17.76 -6.14
CA GLN A 330 2.16 16.69 -5.20
C GLN A 330 2.71 15.45 -5.94
N PRO A 331 3.50 14.59 -5.29
CA PRO A 331 3.98 13.35 -5.87
C PRO A 331 2.86 12.30 -6.00
N ASP A 332 3.14 11.21 -6.72
CA ASP A 332 2.34 9.97 -6.72
C ASP A 332 0.86 10.15 -7.10
N VAL A 333 0.59 11.04 -8.06
CA VAL A 333 -0.77 11.30 -8.57
C VAL A 333 -1.15 10.21 -9.57
N MET A 334 -2.27 9.52 -9.34
CA MET A 334 -2.82 8.40 -10.14
C MET A 334 -2.00 7.10 -10.09
N PHE A 335 -0.68 7.19 -10.20
CA PHE A 335 0.29 6.10 -10.03
C PHE A 335 1.51 6.65 -9.30
N SER A 336 2.28 5.80 -8.62
CA SER A 336 3.52 6.21 -7.98
C SER A 336 4.54 6.71 -9.01
N ASP A 337 5.27 7.76 -8.65
CA ASP A 337 6.30 8.36 -9.52
C ASP A 337 7.51 7.42 -9.71
N SER A 338 7.68 6.45 -8.80
CA SER A 338 8.70 5.40 -8.87
C SER A 338 8.29 4.21 -9.75
N THR A 339 7.10 4.21 -10.35
CA THR A 339 6.62 3.09 -11.15
C THR A 339 7.37 3.00 -12.48
N LEU A 340 7.97 1.85 -12.72
CA LEU A 340 8.67 1.54 -13.97
C LEU A 340 7.77 0.80 -14.95
N LYS A 341 6.79 0.04 -14.44
CA LYS A 341 5.93 -0.81 -15.25
C LYS A 341 4.59 -1.08 -14.60
N LEU A 342 3.53 -1.11 -15.41
CA LEU A 342 2.24 -1.68 -15.05
C LEU A 342 2.21 -3.16 -15.47
N MET A 343 2.03 -4.04 -14.49
CA MET A 343 2.02 -5.49 -14.68
C MET A 343 0.61 -6.05 -14.72
N ARG A 344 0.39 -7.09 -15.52
CA ARG A 344 -0.87 -7.83 -15.50
C ARG A 344 -0.99 -8.63 -14.20
N VAL A 345 -2.13 -8.51 -13.51
CA VAL A 345 -2.45 -9.43 -12.41
C VAL A 345 -3.40 -10.51 -12.91
N MET A 346 -2.95 -11.78 -12.84
CA MET A 346 -3.72 -12.93 -13.29
C MET A 346 -4.59 -13.53 -12.17
N GLY A 347 -4.12 -13.48 -10.92
CA GLY A 347 -4.82 -14.00 -9.75
C GLY A 347 -5.78 -13.00 -9.12
N THR A 348 -6.25 -13.29 -7.91
CA THR A 348 -7.17 -12.45 -7.12
C THR A 348 -6.44 -11.33 -6.38
N TYR A 349 -7.18 -10.40 -5.79
CA TYR A 349 -6.65 -9.39 -4.88
C TYR A 349 -5.80 -10.00 -3.76
N GLN A 350 -6.20 -11.13 -3.16
CA GLN A 350 -5.39 -11.85 -2.15
C GLN A 350 -4.06 -12.34 -2.72
N SER A 351 -4.02 -12.80 -3.97
CA SER A 351 -2.76 -13.22 -4.60
C SER A 351 -1.82 -12.05 -4.88
N TRP A 352 -2.37 -10.85 -5.14
CA TRP A 352 -1.59 -9.61 -5.28
C TRP A 352 -1.07 -9.11 -3.93
N LEU A 353 -1.93 -9.11 -2.91
CA LEU A 353 -1.57 -8.79 -1.53
C LEU A 353 -0.53 -9.75 -0.97
N GLY A 354 -0.54 -11.00 -1.42
CA GLY A 354 0.30 -12.05 -0.90
C GLY A 354 -0.23 -12.58 0.43
N HIS A 355 0.07 -13.84 0.71
CA HIS A 355 -0.46 -14.54 1.88
C HIS A 355 -0.05 -13.86 3.18
N SER A 356 1.24 -13.53 3.33
CA SER A 356 1.77 -12.91 4.55
C SER A 356 1.03 -11.63 4.92
N TYR A 357 0.84 -10.71 3.97
CA TYR A 357 0.22 -9.43 4.25
C TYR A 357 -1.30 -9.53 4.41
N THR A 358 -1.95 -10.39 3.61
CA THR A 358 -3.38 -10.70 3.76
C THR A 358 -3.69 -11.20 5.17
N THR A 359 -2.86 -12.10 5.71
CA THR A 359 -3.00 -12.62 7.08
C THR A 359 -2.84 -11.52 8.13
N MET A 360 -1.94 -10.54 7.93
CA MET A 360 -1.84 -9.40 8.86
C MET A 360 -3.09 -8.53 8.85
N LEU A 361 -3.68 -8.28 7.68
CA LEU A 361 -4.91 -7.49 7.55
C LEU A 361 -6.13 -8.19 8.18
N GLN A 362 -6.21 -9.52 8.06
CA GLN A 362 -7.28 -10.32 8.66
C GLN A 362 -7.38 -10.16 10.18
N ALA A 363 -6.26 -9.90 10.85
CA ALA A 363 -6.24 -9.65 12.29
C ALA A 363 -7.07 -8.43 12.71
N PHE A 364 -7.33 -7.48 11.79
CA PHE A 364 -8.03 -6.23 12.05
C PHE A 364 -9.50 -6.22 11.57
N GLU A 365 -10.01 -7.32 11.01
CA GLU A 365 -11.39 -7.35 10.47
C GLU A 365 -12.47 -6.99 11.49
N CYS A 366 -12.20 -7.23 12.77
CA CYS A 366 -13.13 -6.92 13.84
C CYS A 366 -13.35 -5.41 14.05
N GLU A 367 -12.48 -4.52 13.53
CA GLU A 367 -12.69 -3.06 13.53
C GLU A 367 -13.86 -2.62 12.63
N GLY A 368 -14.46 -3.52 11.84
CA GLY A 368 -15.57 -3.19 10.95
C GLY A 368 -15.10 -2.48 9.68
N LEU A 369 -14.26 -3.16 8.89
CA LEU A 369 -13.80 -2.67 7.58
C LEU A 369 -14.94 -2.46 6.57
N CYS A 370 -16.06 -3.16 6.80
CA CYS A 370 -17.35 -3.05 6.12
C CYS A 370 -18.44 -2.78 7.18
#